data_AF-A0A0F9JFU2-F1
#
_entry.id   AF-A0A0F9JFU2-F1
#
_cell.length_a   1.000
_cell.length_b   1.000
_cell.length_c   1.000
_cell.angle_alpha   90.00
_cell.angle_beta   90.00
_cell.angle_gamma   90.00
#
_symmetry.space_group_name_H-M   'P 1'
#
loop_
_entity.id
_entity.type
_entity.pdbx_description
1 polymer ?
#
loop_
_entity_poly.entity_id
_entity_poly.type
_entity_poly.pdbx_seq_one_letter_code
_entity_poly.pdbx_strand_id
1 'polypeptide(L)'
;RMGYIALLMFIIFYIYAAMGSMFFASVDEKLWGDVAISMLTLFRVATFEDWTDVMYATMDQYPLSWIYYLTFIFLTAFVFLNMMIGAILDVMSEEQNAKQAQQAHDERDEITRQLRDVQSQLQELNRQLKRRDLPG
;
A
#
# COMPACT_ATOMS: atom_id res chain seq x y z
N ARG A 1 3.42 -6.66 4.23
CA ARG A 1 1.93 -6.71 4.23
C ARG A 1 1.38 -6.89 2.81
N MET A 2 1.96 -6.21 1.82
CA MET A 2 1.57 -6.32 0.39
C MET A 2 1.59 -7.73 -0.21
N GLY A 3 2.55 -8.58 0.18
CA GLY A 3 2.66 -9.93 -0.39
C GLY A 3 1.41 -10.81 -0.21
N TYR A 4 0.72 -10.70 0.93
CA TYR A 4 -0.52 -11.47 1.17
C TYR A 4 -1.69 -10.97 0.31
N ILE A 5 -1.76 -9.66 0.06
CA ILE A 5 -2.79 -9.05 -0.80
C ILE A 5 -2.54 -9.43 -2.26
N ALA A 6 -1.28 -9.38 -2.71
CA ALA A 6 -0.89 -9.83 -4.05
C ALA A 6 -1.20 -11.33 -4.26
N LEU A 7 -0.94 -12.17 -3.24
CA LEU A 7 -1.31 -13.58 -3.27
C LEU A 7 -2.82 -13.78 -3.35
N LEU A 8 -3.60 -13.02 -2.57
CA LEU A 8 -5.06 -13.05 -2.65
C LEU A 8 -5.56 -12.66 -4.05
N MET A 9 -5.00 -11.61 -4.64
CA MET A 9 -5.31 -11.20 -6.01
C MET A 9 -5.02 -12.33 -7.01
N PHE A 10 -3.86 -12.97 -6.90
CA PHE A 10 -3.49 -14.10 -7.74
C PHE A 10 -4.45 -15.28 -7.60
N ILE A 11 -4.86 -15.62 -6.38
CA ILE A 11 -5.84 -16.68 -6.12
C ILE A 11 -7.20 -16.34 -6.73
N ILE A 12 -7.68 -15.11 -6.59
CA ILE A 12 -8.94 -14.65 -7.20
C ILE A 12 -8.86 -14.80 -8.73
N PHE A 13 -7.77 -14.32 -9.34
CA PHE A 13 -7.55 -14.44 -10.77
C PHE A 13 -7.54 -15.90 -11.23
N TYR A 14 -6.83 -16.78 -10.50
CA TYR A 14 -6.75 -18.19 -10.85
C TYR A 14 -8.12 -18.88 -10.78
N ILE A 15 -8.89 -18.64 -9.71
CA ILE A 15 -10.22 -19.23 -9.52
C ILE A 15 -11.15 -18.78 -10.64
N TYR A 16 -11.21 -17.48 -10.91
CA TYR A 16 -12.04 -16.95 -11.99
C TYR A 16 -11.58 -17.46 -13.34
N ALA A 17 -10.27 -17.54 -13.61
CA ALA A 17 -9.76 -18.07 -14.87
C ALA A 17 -10.15 -19.53 -15.08
N ALA A 18 -10.05 -20.36 -14.04
CA ALA A 18 -10.48 -21.76 -14.10
C ALA A 18 -11.99 -21.86 -14.34
N MET A 19 -12.81 -21.08 -13.64
CA MET A 19 -14.26 -21.02 -13.85
C MET A 19 -14.60 -20.56 -15.27
N GLY A 20 -13.99 -19.48 -15.74
CA GLY A 20 -14.17 -18.95 -17.08
C GLY A 20 -13.81 -19.96 -18.16
N SER A 21 -12.67 -20.65 -18.01
CA SER A 21 -12.30 -21.72 -18.95
C SER A 21 -13.29 -22.89 -18.93
N MET A 22 -13.87 -23.21 -17.77
CA MET A 22 -14.83 -24.30 -17.65
C MET A 22 -16.19 -23.96 -18.27
N PHE A 23 -16.65 -22.71 -18.13
CA PHE A 23 -17.98 -22.29 -18.57
C PHE A 23 -18.01 -21.66 -19.96
N PHE A 24 -16.96 -20.97 -20.37
CA PHE A 24 -16.97 -20.10 -21.55
C PHE A 24 -16.03 -20.56 -22.68
N ALA A 25 -15.28 -21.67 -22.50
CA ALA A 25 -14.43 -22.22 -23.57
C ALA A 25 -15.20 -22.55 -24.86
N SER A 26 -16.47 -22.98 -24.77
CA SER A 26 -17.32 -23.24 -25.93
C SER A 26 -17.91 -21.98 -26.58
N VAL A 27 -17.86 -20.84 -25.89
CA VAL A 27 -18.33 -19.55 -26.42
C VAL A 27 -17.24 -18.91 -27.28
N ASP A 28 -16.04 -18.79 -26.71
CA ASP A 28 -14.87 -18.25 -27.41
C ASP A 28 -13.59 -18.92 -26.89
N GLU A 29 -13.13 -19.93 -27.63
CA GLU A 29 -11.92 -20.68 -27.32
C GLU A 29 -10.66 -19.78 -27.29
N LYS A 30 -10.65 -18.66 -28.02
CA LYS A 30 -9.51 -17.73 -28.03
C LYS A 30 -9.41 -16.91 -26.75
N LEU A 31 -10.51 -16.76 -26.01
CA LEU A 31 -10.54 -16.02 -24.76
C LEU A 31 -10.58 -16.94 -23.53
N TRP A 32 -11.12 -18.15 -23.70
CA TRP A 32 -11.45 -19.05 -22.59
C TRP A 32 -10.92 -20.49 -22.76
N GLY A 33 -10.17 -20.80 -23.82
CA GLY A 33 -9.79 -22.17 -24.17
C GLY A 33 -8.99 -22.91 -23.09
N ASP A 34 -8.18 -22.19 -22.33
CA ASP A 34 -7.51 -22.72 -21.14
C ASP A 34 -7.38 -21.66 -20.04
N VAL A 35 -6.88 -22.08 -18.87
CA VAL A 35 -6.74 -21.21 -17.69
C VAL A 35 -5.77 -20.07 -17.95
N ALA A 36 -4.67 -20.29 -18.69
CA ALA A 36 -3.67 -19.26 -18.95
C ALA A 36 -4.21 -18.18 -19.89
N ILE A 37 -4.91 -18.57 -20.96
CA ILE A 37 -5.60 -17.65 -21.86
C ILE A 37 -6.71 -16.90 -21.11
N SER A 38 -7.48 -17.61 -20.27
CA SER A 38 -8.52 -16.99 -19.44
C SER A 38 -7.96 -15.97 -18.45
N MET A 39 -6.77 -16.19 -17.89
CA MET A 39 -6.08 -15.21 -17.05
C MET A 39 -5.72 -13.94 -17.84
N LEU A 40 -5.29 -14.04 -19.10
CA LEU A 40 -5.05 -12.88 -19.96
C LEU A 40 -6.34 -12.12 -20.27
N THR A 41 -7.42 -12.84 -20.57
CA THR A 41 -8.76 -12.26 -20.77
C THR A 41 -9.22 -11.52 -19.51
N LEU A 42 -9.04 -12.12 -18.32
CA LEU A 42 -9.40 -11.51 -17.05
C LEU A 42 -8.49 -10.35 -16.66
N PHE A 43 -7.22 -10.35 -17.07
CA PHE A 43 -6.34 -9.19 -16.93
C PHE A 43 -6.90 -7.99 -17.70
N ARG A 44 -7.33 -8.20 -18.95
CA ARG A 44 -8.01 -7.17 -19.76
C ARG A 44 -9.31 -6.68 -19.09
N VAL A 45 -10.10 -7.59 -18.53
CA VAL A 45 -11.32 -7.22 -17.77
C VAL A 45 -10.97 -6.40 -16.52
N ALA A 46 -9.92 -6.77 -15.77
CA ALA A 46 -9.52 -6.09 -14.56
C ALA A 46 -8.95 -4.68 -14.81
N THR A 47 -8.38 -4.43 -16.00
CA THR A 47 -7.96 -3.09 -16.44
C THR A 47 -9.10 -2.27 -17.03
N PHE A 48 -10.33 -2.80 -17.03
CA PHE A 48 -11.53 -2.20 -17.64
C PHE A 48 -11.42 -1.99 -19.15
N GLU A 49 -10.52 -2.70 -19.82
CA GLU A 49 -10.33 -2.63 -21.26
C GLU A 49 -11.32 -3.57 -21.94
N ASP A 50 -12.17 -3.06 -22.83
CA ASP A 50 -13.13 -3.82 -23.67
C ASP A 50 -13.90 -4.95 -22.93
N TRP A 51 -14.11 -4.81 -21.63
CA TRP A 51 -14.64 -5.88 -20.79
C TRP A 51 -16.12 -6.16 -21.06
N THR A 52 -16.86 -5.15 -21.50
CA THR A 52 -18.26 -5.28 -21.90
C THR A 52 -18.41 -6.14 -23.13
N ASP A 53 -17.46 -6.10 -24.06
CA ASP A 53 -17.52 -6.90 -25.29
C ASP A 53 -17.33 -8.38 -24.98
N VAL A 54 -16.40 -8.70 -24.06
CA VAL A 54 -16.24 -10.06 -23.52
C VAL A 54 -17.51 -10.52 -22.82
N MET A 55 -18.11 -9.65 -22.01
CA MET A 55 -19.34 -9.95 -21.30
C MET A 55 -20.47 -10.25 -22.29
N TYR A 56 -20.73 -9.35 -23.25
CA TYR A 56 -21.80 -9.51 -24.22
C TYR A 56 -21.64 -10.78 -25.06
N ALA A 57 -20.41 -11.12 -25.48
CA ALA A 57 -20.15 -12.38 -26.20
C ALA A 57 -20.59 -13.61 -25.41
N THR A 58 -20.41 -13.62 -24.08
CA THR A 58 -20.90 -14.72 -23.24
C THR A 58 -22.38 -14.64 -22.93
N MET A 59 -22.99 -13.45 -22.92
CA MET A 59 -24.42 -13.27 -22.63
C MET A 59 -25.33 -13.88 -23.68
N ASP A 60 -24.87 -13.98 -24.92
CA ASP A 60 -25.61 -14.61 -26.02
C ASP A 60 -26.00 -16.07 -25.70
N GLN A 61 -25.11 -16.80 -25.00
CA GLN A 61 -25.37 -18.18 -24.55
C GLN A 61 -25.75 -18.27 -23.07
N TYR A 62 -25.21 -17.38 -22.23
CA TYR A 62 -25.38 -17.36 -20.79
C TYR A 62 -25.93 -15.99 -20.33
N PRO A 63 -27.26 -15.75 -20.37
CA PRO A 63 -27.83 -14.43 -20.13
C PRO A 63 -27.52 -13.81 -18.74
N LEU A 64 -27.13 -14.64 -17.77
CA LEU A 64 -26.73 -14.20 -16.43
C LEU A 64 -25.21 -14.11 -16.23
N SER A 65 -24.40 -14.25 -17.30
CA SER A 65 -22.95 -14.19 -17.23
C SER A 65 -22.44 -12.82 -16.77
N TRP A 66 -23.22 -11.74 -16.92
CA TRP A 66 -22.88 -10.41 -16.40
C TRP A 66 -22.55 -10.43 -14.89
N ILE A 67 -23.14 -11.33 -14.11
CA ILE A 67 -22.86 -11.49 -12.67
C ILE A 67 -21.41 -11.93 -12.46
N TYR A 68 -20.89 -12.82 -13.30
CA TYR A 68 -19.50 -13.28 -13.24
C TYR A 68 -18.52 -12.10 -13.41
N TYR A 69 -18.73 -11.24 -14.41
CA TYR A 69 -17.85 -10.10 -14.65
C TYR A 69 -17.98 -9.03 -13.56
N LEU A 70 -19.21 -8.68 -13.16
CA LEU A 70 -19.38 -7.65 -12.13
C LEU A 70 -18.83 -8.07 -10.77
N THR A 71 -18.98 -9.34 -10.39
CA THR A 71 -18.37 -9.85 -9.15
C THR A 71 -16.84 -9.85 -9.23
N PHE A 72 -16.27 -10.27 -10.37
CA PHE A 72 -14.83 -10.23 -10.60
C PHE A 72 -14.27 -8.79 -10.53
N ILE A 73 -14.90 -7.86 -11.25
CA ILE A 73 -14.52 -6.44 -11.28
C ILE A 73 -14.59 -5.85 -9.88
N PHE A 74 -15.70 -6.08 -9.15
CA PHE A 74 -15.86 -5.56 -7.81
C PHE A 74 -14.78 -6.09 -6.86
N LEU A 75 -14.51 -7.40 -6.87
CA LEU A 75 -13.50 -8.02 -6.01
C LEU A 75 -12.08 -7.53 -6.35
N THR A 76 -11.73 -7.49 -7.62
CA THR A 76 -10.39 -7.06 -8.06
C THR A 76 -10.15 -5.57 -7.84
N ALA A 77 -11.14 -4.72 -8.12
CA ALA A 77 -11.08 -3.29 -7.83
C ALA A 77 -10.97 -3.03 -6.32
N PHE A 78 -11.71 -3.78 -5.49
CA PHE A 78 -11.63 -3.68 -4.03
C PHE A 78 -10.25 -4.08 -3.50
N VAL A 79 -9.70 -5.21 -3.97
CA VAL A 79 -8.36 -5.66 -3.60
C VAL A 79 -7.29 -4.66 -4.06
N PHE A 80 -7.41 -4.13 -5.28
CA PHE A 80 -6.52 -3.11 -5.82
C PHE A 80 -6.56 -1.82 -4.99
N LEU A 81 -7.75 -1.34 -4.63
CA LEU A 81 -7.92 -0.17 -3.78
C LEU A 81 -7.26 -0.37 -2.40
N ASN A 82 -7.47 -1.53 -1.78
CA ASN A 82 -6.84 -1.86 -0.49
C ASN A 82 -5.31 -1.92 -0.60
N MET A 83 -4.78 -2.42 -1.71
CA MET A 83 -3.34 -2.41 -1.99
C MET A 83 -2.81 -0.96 -2.14
N MET A 84 -3.51 -0.11 -2.89
CA MET A 84 -3.14 1.29 -3.08
C MET A 84 -3.14 2.05 -1.75
N ILE A 85 -4.17 1.89 -0.93
CA ILE A 85 -4.24 2.49 0.42
C ILE A 85 -3.07 2.01 1.27
N GLY A 86 -2.77 0.72 1.25
CA GLY A 86 -1.61 0.18 1.94
C GLY A 86 -0.30 0.86 1.53
N ALA A 87 -0.12 1.12 0.23
CA ALA A 87 1.15 1.63 -0.29
C ALA A 87 1.32 3.11 0.07
N ILE A 88 0.23 3.87 -0.04
CA ILE A 88 0.17 5.26 0.40
C ILE A 88 0.46 5.36 1.91
N LEU A 89 -0.16 4.49 2.72
CA LEU A 89 0.07 4.47 4.17
C LEU A 89 1.52 4.10 4.52
N ASP A 90 2.12 3.14 3.81
CA ASP A 90 3.51 2.74 4.03
C ASP A 90 4.45 3.94 3.76
N VAL A 91 4.27 4.66 2.64
CA VAL A 91 5.06 5.86 2.30
C VAL A 91 4.82 7.00 3.30
N MET A 92 3.57 7.27 3.67
CA MET A 92 3.24 8.31 4.66
C MET A 92 3.84 8.00 6.03
N SER A 93 3.80 6.73 6.46
CA SER A 93 4.40 6.30 7.73
C SER A 93 5.91 6.44 7.71
N GLU A 94 6.56 6.15 6.59
CA GLU A 94 8.01 6.32 6.43
C GLU A 94 8.41 7.80 6.53
N GLU A 95 7.69 8.69 5.83
CA GLU A 95 7.91 10.14 5.95
C GLU A 95 7.68 10.67 7.37
N GLN A 96 6.62 10.21 8.05
CA GLN A 96 6.33 10.62 9.42
C GLN A 96 7.42 10.16 10.39
N ASN A 97 7.90 8.91 10.26
CA ASN A 97 8.96 8.38 11.10
C ASN A 97 10.27 9.15 10.87
N ALA A 98 10.60 9.49 9.61
CA ALA A 98 11.77 10.29 9.29
C ALA A 98 11.69 11.70 9.90
N LYS A 99 10.53 12.37 9.81
CA LYS A 99 10.29 13.68 10.43
C LYS A 99 10.41 13.62 11.95
N GLN A 100 9.83 12.60 12.59
CA GLN A 100 9.94 12.43 14.05
C GLN A 100 11.38 12.16 14.49
N ALA A 101 12.15 11.35 13.74
CA ALA A 101 13.55 11.10 14.03
C ALA A 101 14.40 12.38 13.91
N GLN A 102 14.12 13.21 12.89
CA GLN A 102 14.78 14.51 12.73
C GLN A 102 14.43 15.47 13.88
N GLN A 103 13.14 15.59 14.23
CA GLN A 103 12.69 16.42 15.35
C GLN A 103 13.32 15.99 16.68
N ALA A 104 13.36 14.69 16.97
CA ALA A 104 14.01 14.18 18.16
C ALA A 104 15.53 14.46 18.18
N HIS A 105 16.18 14.48 17.01
CA HIS A 105 17.57 14.88 16.89
C HIS A 105 17.77 16.38 17.16
N ASP A 106 16.94 17.23 16.55
CA ASP A 106 17.01 18.68 16.72
C ASP A 106 16.75 19.08 18.18
N GLU A 107 15.74 18.48 18.82
CA GLU A 107 15.43 18.68 20.24
C GLU A 107 16.60 18.25 21.15
N ARG A 108 17.23 17.10 20.87
CA ARG A 108 18.40 16.63 21.65
C ARG A 108 19.60 17.57 21.50
N ASP A 109 19.82 18.10 20.31
CA ASP A 109 20.88 19.07 20.05
C ASP A 109 20.60 20.40 20.78
N GLU A 110 19.36 20.86 20.80
CA GLU A 110 18.97 22.06 21.55
C GLU A 110 19.15 21.87 23.06
N ILE A 111 18.64 20.77 23.63
CA ILE A 111 18.82 20.44 25.05
C ILE A 111 20.31 20.37 25.40
N THR A 112 21.15 19.77 24.54
CA THR A 112 22.59 19.69 24.76
C THR A 112 23.24 21.08 24.77
N ARG A 113 22.81 22.00 23.90
CA ARG A 113 23.29 23.40 23.90
C ARG A 113 22.86 24.13 25.17
N GLN A 114 21.60 24.01 25.58
CA GLN A 114 21.08 24.63 26.80
C GLN A 114 21.82 24.11 28.05
N LEU A 115 22.08 22.80 28.15
CA LEU A 115 22.84 22.21 29.26
C LEU A 115 24.27 22.76 29.34
N ARG A 116 24.94 22.95 28.20
CA ARG A 116 26.29 23.54 28.16
C ARG A 116 26.28 25.00 28.65
N ASP A 117 25.26 25.77 28.31
CA ASP A 117 25.12 27.16 28.75
C ASP A 117 24.80 27.25 30.25
N VAL A 118 23.89 26.41 30.76
CA VAL A 118 23.62 26.35 32.21
C VAL A 118 24.87 25.95 32.99
N GLN A 119 25.65 24.99 32.48
CA GLN A 119 26.93 24.59 33.10
C GLN A 119 27.95 25.74 33.13
N SER A 120 28.07 26.53 32.07
CA SER A 120 29.01 27.67 32.03
C SER A 120 28.61 28.75 33.04
N GLN A 121 27.32 29.09 33.12
CA GLN A 121 26.79 30.06 34.08
C GLN A 121 27.02 29.61 35.53
N LEU A 122 26.82 28.33 35.84
CA LEU A 122 27.10 27.78 37.18
C LEU A 122 28.59 27.85 37.53
N GLN A 123 29.48 27.56 36.59
CA GLN A 123 30.93 27.69 36.81
C GLN A 123 31.34 29.14 37.08
N GLU A 124 30.74 30.09 36.34
CA GLU A 124 30.98 31.51 36.53
C GLU A 124 30.47 32.01 37.88
N LEU A 125 29.24 31.64 38.27
CA LEU A 125 28.68 31.97 39.57
C LEU A 125 29.54 31.40 40.72
N ASN A 126 29.99 30.15 40.60
CA ASN A 126 30.83 29.53 41.61
C ASN A 126 32.20 30.24 41.72
N ARG A 127 32.78 30.70 40.61
CA ARG A 127 33.97 31.57 40.61
C ARG A 127 33.73 32.90 41.33
N GLN A 128 32.57 33.53 41.11
CA GLN A 128 32.21 34.78 41.77
C GLN A 128 32.03 34.59 43.28
N LEU A 129 31.37 33.50 43.71
CA LEU A 129 31.23 33.16 45.13
C LEU A 129 32.59 32.90 45.78
N LYS A 130 33.47 32.11 45.15
CA LYS A 130 34.85 31.90 45.63
C LYS A 130 35.64 33.19 45.77
N ARG A 131 35.47 34.16 44.85
CA ARG A 131 36.12 35.48 44.97
C ARG A 131 35.58 36.30 46.12
N ARG A 132 34.31 36.13 46.47
CA ARG A 132 33.66 36.86 47.58
C ARG A 132 33.97 36.26 48.95
N ASP A 133 34.29 34.97 49.00
CA ASP A 133 34.64 34.21 50.22
C ASP A 133 36.14 34.19 50.54
N LEU A 134 36.99 34.87 49.75
CA LEU A 134 38.40 35.06 50.12
C LEU A 134 38.48 36.18 51.16
N PRO A 135 38.89 35.91 52.42
CA PRO A 135 39.21 36.96 53.37
C PRO A 135 40.41 37.76 52.85
N GLY A 136 40.35 39.08 53.01
CA GLY A 136 41.40 40.02 52.60
C GLY A 136 42.74 39.78 53.27
#